data_AF-A0A7X8VL27-F1
#
_entry.id   AF-A0A7X8VL27-F1
#
_cell.length_a   1.000
_cell.length_b   1.000
_cell.length_c   1.000
_cell.angle_alpha   90.00
_cell.angle_beta   90.00
_cell.angle_gamma   90.00
#
_symmetry.space_group_name_H-M   'P 1'
#
loop_
_entity.id
_entity.type
_entity.pdbx_description
1 polymer ?
#
loop_
_entity_poly.entity_id
_entity_poly.type
_entity_poly.pdbx_seq_one_letter_code
_entity_poly.pdbx_strand_id
1 'polypeptide(L)'
;MATREVSITRISPLATFRVALALSLIGLVAWIVCVCVLYFGLDTAGVWQNLNDVIGGVGGEQAVTFGLVLSVSALLGAIGAITVAILAPLIAIIYNAIVDLFGGITVQLQEEAD
;
A
#
# COMPACT_ATOMS: atom_id res chain seq x y z
N MET A 1 -6.85 -3.38 38.17
CA MET A 1 -6.34 -2.89 36.88
C MET A 1 -6.93 -1.52 36.65
N ALA A 2 -6.14 -0.45 36.75
CA ALA A 2 -6.61 0.91 36.54
C ALA A 2 -6.42 1.25 35.05
N THR A 3 -7.49 1.60 34.35
CA THR A 3 -7.42 2.10 32.97
C THR A 3 -7.31 3.63 33.02
N ARG A 4 -6.21 4.18 32.51
CA ARG A 4 -6.02 5.63 32.38
C ARG A 4 -6.26 6.05 30.93
N GLU A 5 -7.15 7.01 30.74
CA GLU A 5 -7.37 7.64 29.43
C GLU A 5 -6.30 8.69 29.17
N VAL A 6 -5.62 8.57 28.02
CA VAL A 6 -4.58 9.50 27.58
C VAL A 6 -4.89 9.93 26.15
N SER A 7 -4.79 11.23 25.85
CA SER A 7 -5.00 11.76 24.50
C SER A 7 -3.67 11.96 23.76
N ILE A 8 -3.63 11.57 22.49
CA ILE A 8 -2.49 11.78 21.60
C ILE A 8 -2.60 13.19 21.00
N THR A 9 -1.83 14.13 21.52
CA THR A 9 -1.79 15.51 21.03
C THR A 9 -0.70 15.76 19.99
N ARG A 10 0.24 14.82 19.80
CA ARG A 10 1.32 14.99 18.82
C ARG A 10 1.79 13.67 18.26
N ILE A 11 1.90 13.62 16.93
CA ILE A 11 2.47 12.51 16.17
C ILE A 11 3.77 12.99 15.52
N SER A 12 4.88 12.28 15.72
CA SER A 12 6.16 12.67 15.11
C SER A 12 6.18 12.29 13.62
N PRO A 13 6.35 13.25 12.68
CA PRO A 13 6.29 12.95 11.25
C PRO A 13 7.34 11.95 10.80
N LEU A 14 8.53 11.99 11.41
CA LEU A 14 9.61 11.07 11.10
C LEU A 14 9.30 9.62 11.50
N ALA A 15 8.64 9.40 12.64
CA ALA A 15 8.20 8.05 13.00
C ALA A 15 7.10 7.57 12.05
N THR A 16 6.12 8.42 11.73
CA THR A 16 5.09 8.11 10.74
C THR A 16 5.68 7.73 9.39
N PHE A 17 6.70 8.47 8.93
CA PHE A 17 7.41 8.14 7.69
C PHE A 17 8.07 6.76 7.74
N ARG A 18 8.77 6.41 8.83
CA ARG A 18 9.42 5.09 8.97
C ARG A 18 8.41 3.95 8.98
N VAL A 19 7.31 4.11 9.71
CA VAL A 19 6.24 3.10 9.79
C VAL A 19 5.53 2.96 8.44
N ALA A 20 5.19 4.08 7.80
CA ALA A 20 4.57 4.08 6.49
C ALA A 20 5.47 3.48 5.42
N LEU A 21 6.78 3.76 5.45
CA LEU A 21 7.75 3.16 4.54
C LEU A 21 7.81 1.64 4.73
N ALA A 22 7.88 1.16 5.98
CA ALA A 22 7.87 -0.28 6.27
C ALA A 22 6.57 -0.95 5.78
N LEU A 23 5.42 -0.36 6.07
CA LEU A 23 4.11 -0.85 5.61
C LEU A 23 4.01 -0.83 4.08
N SER A 24 4.47 0.24 3.42
CA SER A 24 4.49 0.36 1.96
C SER A 24 5.35 -0.72 1.31
N LEU A 25 6.50 -1.07 1.90
CA LEU A 25 7.34 -2.15 1.38
C LEU A 25 6.68 -3.53 1.52
N ILE A 26 6.08 -3.82 2.68
CA ILE A 26 5.32 -5.06 2.89
C ILE A 26 4.12 -5.12 1.93
N GLY A 27 3.42 -4.01 1.78
CA GLY A 27 2.30 -3.86 0.84
C GLY A 27 2.71 -4.06 -0.61
N LEU A 28 3.89 -3.59 -1.01
CA LEU A 28 4.44 -3.82 -2.34
C LEU A 28 4.70 -5.31 -2.59
N VAL A 29 5.28 -6.01 -1.62
CA VAL A 29 5.48 -7.47 -1.73
C VAL A 29 4.14 -8.19 -1.84
N ALA A 30 3.17 -7.86 -0.98
CA ALA A 30 1.83 -8.43 -1.03
C ALA A 30 1.12 -8.14 -2.37
N TRP A 31 1.31 -6.94 -2.93
CA TRP A 31 0.80 -6.55 -4.24
C TRP A 31 1.38 -7.42 -5.37
N ILE A 32 2.70 -7.63 -5.39
CA ILE A 32 3.33 -8.50 -6.40
C ILE A 32 2.81 -9.93 -6.27
N VAL A 33 2.68 -10.46 -5.06
CA VAL A 33 2.11 -11.79 -4.83
C VAL A 33 0.68 -11.87 -5.37
N CYS A 34 -0.15 -10.85 -5.09
CA CYS A 34 -1.51 -10.75 -5.61
C CYS A 34 -1.53 -10.77 -7.15
N VAL A 35 -0.67 -9.98 -7.80
CA VAL A 35 -0.55 -9.94 -9.27
C VAL A 35 -0.12 -11.29 -9.83
N CYS A 36 0.82 -11.98 -9.19
CA CYS A 36 1.22 -13.32 -9.60
C CYS A 36 0.04 -14.30 -9.54
N VAL A 37 -0.71 -14.30 -8.43
CA VAL A 37 -1.89 -15.17 -8.27
C VAL A 37 -2.94 -14.86 -9.35
N LEU A 38 -3.22 -13.59 -9.61
CA LEU A 38 -4.15 -13.18 -10.67
C LEU A 38 -3.65 -13.60 -12.06
N TYR A 39 -2.35 -13.45 -12.34
CA TYR A 39 -1.78 -13.83 -13.61
C TYR A 39 -1.96 -15.32 -13.89
N PHE A 40 -1.60 -16.18 -12.93
CA PHE A 40 -1.77 -17.63 -13.06
C PHE A 40 -3.25 -18.02 -13.13
N GLY A 41 -4.11 -17.37 -12.36
CA GLY A 41 -5.56 -17.58 -12.45
C GLY A 41 -6.10 -17.32 -13.85
N LEU A 42 -5.70 -16.19 -14.46
CA LEU A 42 -6.11 -15.82 -15.83
C LEU A 42 -5.47 -16.70 -16.91
N ASP A 43 -4.26 -17.22 -16.64
CA ASP A 43 -3.57 -18.14 -17.53
C ASP A 43 -4.32 -19.47 -17.65
N THR A 44 -4.81 -20.02 -16.54
CA THR A 44 -5.64 -21.24 -16.57
C THR A 44 -6.95 -21.07 -17.35
N ALA A 45 -7.47 -19.84 -17.39
CA ALA A 45 -8.67 -19.49 -18.16
C ALA A 45 -8.37 -19.20 -19.65
N GLY A 46 -7.10 -19.22 -20.08
CA GLY A 46 -6.70 -18.92 -21.45
C GLY A 46 -6.88 -17.45 -21.86
N VAL A 47 -7.06 -16.53 -20.91
CA VAL A 47 -7.34 -15.11 -21.19
C VAL A 47 -6.17 -14.45 -21.91
N TRP A 48 -4.93 -14.79 -21.51
CA TRP A 48 -3.72 -14.26 -22.13
C TRP A 48 -3.55 -14.69 -23.58
N GLN A 49 -3.94 -15.93 -23.92
CA GLN A 49 -3.90 -16.42 -25.29
C GLN A 49 -4.86 -15.64 -26.18
N ASN A 50 -6.12 -15.50 -25.74
CA ASN A 50 -7.13 -14.74 -26.46
C ASN A 50 -6.71 -13.26 -26.68
N LEU A 51 -6.07 -12.64 -25.68
CA LEU A 51 -5.54 -11.28 -25.80
C LEU A 51 -4.43 -11.18 -26.85
N ASN A 52 -3.47 -12.10 -26.83
CA ASN A 52 -2.36 -12.10 -27.76
C ASN A 52 -2.81 -12.36 -29.21
N ASP A 53 -3.80 -13.22 -29.40
CA ASP A 53 -4.35 -13.52 -30.73
C ASP A 53 -5.05 -12.29 -31.35
N VAL A 54 -5.78 -11.52 -30.54
CA VAL A 54 -6.41 -10.26 -30.97
C VAL A 54 -5.36 -9.21 -31.35
N ILE A 55 -4.30 -9.07 -30.56
CA ILE A 55 -3.21 -8.11 -30.83
C ILE A 55 -2.43 -8.49 -32.08
N GLY A 56 -2.12 -9.78 -32.26
CA GLY A 56 -1.47 -10.29 -33.46
C GLY A 56 -2.33 -10.11 -34.72
N GLY A 57 -3.66 -10.26 -34.60
CA GLY A 57 -4.62 -10.09 -35.69
C GLY A 57 -4.71 -8.67 -36.26
N VAL A 58 -4.35 -7.64 -35.47
CA VAL A 58 -4.31 -6.23 -35.91
C VAL A 58 -2.92 -5.79 -36.37
N GLY A 59 -1.96 -6.72 -36.50
CA GLY A 59 -0.58 -6.43 -36.91
C GLY A 59 0.32 -5.91 -35.79
N GLY A 60 -0.06 -6.09 -34.52
CA GLY A 60 0.79 -5.78 -33.38
C GLY A 60 1.81 -6.88 -33.11
N GLU A 61 3.10 -6.54 -33.09
CA GLU A 61 4.18 -7.48 -32.71
C GLU A 61 4.34 -7.61 -31.17
N GLN A 62 3.60 -6.81 -30.40
CA GLN A 62 3.76 -6.77 -28.95
C GLN A 62 2.93 -7.84 -28.24
N ALA A 63 3.59 -8.91 -27.79
CA ALA A 63 2.96 -9.94 -26.97
C ALA A 63 2.85 -9.51 -25.50
N VAL A 64 1.67 -9.71 -24.91
CA VAL A 64 1.45 -9.64 -23.47
C VAL A 64 2.10 -10.87 -22.83
N THR A 65 3.31 -10.68 -22.32
CA THR A 65 4.10 -11.71 -21.63
C THR A 65 4.04 -11.53 -20.12
N PHE A 66 4.35 -12.61 -19.39
CA PHE A 66 4.46 -12.57 -17.93
C PHE A 66 5.41 -11.46 -17.45
N GLY A 67 6.57 -11.32 -18.09
CA GLY A 67 7.54 -10.27 -17.73
C GLY A 67 7.00 -8.86 -17.93
N LEU A 68 6.19 -8.63 -18.96
CA LEU A 68 5.55 -7.34 -19.20
C LEU A 68 4.51 -7.02 -18.12
N VAL A 69 3.62 -7.98 -17.82
CA VAL A 69 2.57 -7.79 -16.79
C VAL A 69 3.19 -7.55 -15.41
N LEU A 70 4.20 -8.34 -15.05
CA LEU A 70 4.89 -8.22 -13.77
C LEU A 70 5.65 -6.90 -13.64
N SER A 71 6.36 -6.46 -14.69
CA SER A 71 7.12 -5.20 -14.66
C SER A 71 6.22 -3.96 -14.59
N VAL A 72 5.14 -3.92 -15.37
CA VAL A 72 4.15 -2.83 -15.31
C VAL A 72 3.47 -2.81 -13.94
N SER A 73 3.08 -3.97 -13.42
CA SER A 73 2.44 -4.06 -12.11
C SER A 73 3.38 -3.70 -10.97
N ALA A 74 4.68 -4.05 -11.08
CA ALA A 74 5.70 -3.66 -10.12
C ALA A 74 5.92 -2.14 -10.11
N LEU A 75 5.94 -1.51 -11.29
CA LEU A 75 6.02 -0.06 -11.40
C LEU A 75 4.81 0.62 -10.75
N LEU A 76 3.60 0.14 -11.04
CA LEU A 76 2.36 0.66 -10.43
C LEU A 76 2.36 0.50 -8.90
N GLY A 77 2.77 -0.69 -8.42
CA GLY A 77 2.90 -0.96 -6.98
C GLY A 77 3.94 -0.05 -6.33
N ALA A 78 5.08 0.19 -6.98
CA ALA A 78 6.11 1.09 -6.49
C ALA A 78 5.63 2.53 -6.40
N ILE A 79 4.92 3.03 -7.42
CA ILE A 79 4.33 4.38 -7.40
C ILE A 79 3.38 4.51 -6.20
N GLY A 80 2.45 3.56 -6.03
CA GLY A 80 1.52 3.55 -4.91
C GLY A 80 2.22 3.52 -3.55
N ALA A 81 3.22 2.64 -3.40
CA ALA A 81 4.01 2.51 -2.17
C ALA A 81 4.72 3.83 -1.81
N ILE A 82 5.32 4.51 -2.81
CA ILE A 82 5.98 5.81 -2.63
C ILE A 82 4.95 6.88 -2.27
N THR A 83 3.80 6.93 -2.95
CA THR A 83 2.73 7.88 -2.63
C THR A 83 2.27 7.74 -1.18
N VAL A 84 2.03 6.51 -0.70
CA VAL A 84 1.65 6.25 0.70
C VAL A 84 2.75 6.68 1.67
N ALA A 85 4.00 6.35 1.37
CA ALA A 85 5.14 6.70 2.24
C ALA A 85 5.32 8.22 2.38
N ILE A 86 5.08 8.99 1.32
CA ILE A 86 5.18 10.46 1.34
C ILE A 86 3.93 11.12 1.93
N LEU A 87 2.74 10.57 1.68
CA LEU A 87 1.49 11.16 2.17
C LEU A 87 1.31 10.97 3.68
N ALA A 88 1.81 9.88 4.25
CA ALA A 88 1.70 9.60 5.67
C ALA A 88 2.29 10.69 6.60
N PRO A 89 3.53 11.19 6.40
CA PRO A 89 4.04 12.30 7.22
C PRO A 89 3.27 13.60 7.00
N LEU A 90 2.72 13.85 5.80
CA LEU A 90 1.86 15.01 5.55
C LEU A 90 0.58 14.94 6.39
N ILE A 91 -0.05 13.77 6.48
CA ILE A 91 -1.21 13.54 7.34
C ILE A 91 -0.85 13.78 8.81
N ALA A 92 0.33 13.34 9.26
CA ALA A 92 0.78 13.59 10.64
C ALA A 92 0.95 15.09 10.94
N ILE A 93 1.46 15.87 9.98
CA ILE A 93 1.58 17.33 10.13
C ILE A 93 0.20 17.98 10.22
N ILE A 94 -0.73 17.57 9.34
CA ILE A 94 -2.11 18.10 9.34
C ILE A 94 -2.80 17.76 10.66
N TYR A 95 -2.68 16.52 11.15
CA TYR A 95 -3.21 16.10 12.44
C TYR A 95 -2.71 17.01 13.57
N ASN A 96 -1.40 17.21 13.66
CA ASN A 96 -0.80 18.05 14.69
C ASN A 96 -1.29 19.50 14.63
N ALA A 97 -1.69 20.01 13.46
CA ALA A 97 -2.19 21.38 13.30
C ALA A 97 -3.65 21.56 13.73
N ILE A 98 -4.46 20.51 13.65
CA ILE A 98 -5.91 20.57 13.95
C ILE A 98 -6.29 19.95 15.29
N VAL A 99 -5.38 19.21 15.92
CA VAL A 99 -5.65 18.47 17.16
C VAL A 99 -6.10 19.36 18.32
N ASP A 100 -5.60 20.59 18.38
CA ASP A 100 -5.98 21.58 19.40
C ASP A 100 -7.41 22.10 19.21
N LEU A 101 -7.97 21.99 17.99
CA LEU A 101 -9.33 22.42 17.66
C LEU A 101 -10.38 21.34 17.94
N PHE A 102 -10.07 20.08 17.67
CA PHE A 102 -11.05 18.99 17.72
C PHE A 102 -10.94 18.09 18.96
N GLY A 103 -9.87 18.23 19.75
CA GLY A 103 -9.55 17.28 20.81
C GLY A 103 -8.94 16.01 20.20
N GLY A 104 -7.71 15.69 20.60
CA GLY A 104 -6.95 14.59 19.99
C GLY A 104 -7.53 13.19 20.24
N ILE A 105 -6.95 12.20 19.56
CA ILE A 105 -7.33 10.79 19.65
C ILE A 105 -7.08 10.28 21.07
N THR A 106 -8.13 9.86 21.78
CA THR A 106 -8.03 9.21 23.10
C THR A 106 -7.72 7.73 22.98
N VAL A 107 -6.76 7.28 23.78
CA VAL A 107 -6.37 5.87 23.90
C VAL A 107 -6.48 5.42 25.35
N GLN A 108 -6.86 4.16 25.56
CA GLN A 108 -6.90 3.53 26.87
C GLN A 108 -5.60 2.74 27.08
N LEU A 109 -4.86 3.10 28.12
CA LEU A 109 -3.69 2.34 28.53
C LEU A 109 -4.12 1.22 29.48
N GLN A 110 -3.74 -0.01 29.14
CA GLN A 110 -3.75 -1.14 30.07
C GLN A 110 -2.32 -1.31 30.60
N GLU A 111 -2.13 -1.02 31.87
CA GLU A 111 -0.88 -1.36 32.56
C GLU A 111 -0.92 -2.86 32.88
N GLU A 112 -0.02 -3.63 32.27
CA GLU A 112 0.30 -4.98 32.75
C GLU A 112 0.85 -4.82 34.17
N ALA A 113 0.14 -5.37 35.15
CA ALA A 113 0.72 -5.55 36.48
C ALA A 113 1.73 -6.70 36.35
N ASP A 114 3.00 -6.41 36.63
CA ASP A 114 4.11 -7.37 36.70
C ASP A 114 3.71 -8.72 37.34
#